data_AF-A0A0I9SAS7-F1
#
_entry.id   AF-A0A0I9SAS7-F1
#
_cell.length_a   1.000
_cell.length_b   1.000
_cell.length_c   1.000
_cell.angle_alpha   90.00
_cell.angle_beta   90.00
_cell.angle_gamma   90.00
#
_symmetry.space_group_name_H-M   'P 1'
#
loop_
_entity.id
_entity.type
_entity.pdbx_description
1 polymer ?
#
loop_
_entity_poly.entity_id
_entity_poly.type
_entity_poly.pdbx_seq_one_letter_code
_entity_poly.pdbx_strand_id
1 'polypeptide(L)'
;MDLEKVLFREIDNKSRIFLYKEGDCWSAHDNSARHLCFLYSQLNAFDRIYHAYEIVLKCVMLSNAMIEKFVEHTLVQTGRADEMEISIPEEKKAEFESWRSTFGV
;
A
#
# COMPACT_ATOMS: atom_id res chain seq x y z
N MET A 1 14.64 -0.16 -4.84
CA MET A 1 13.78 0.15 -3.70
C MET A 1 14.57 -0.11 -2.42
N ASP A 2 14.49 0.79 -1.45
CA ASP A 2 15.14 0.65 -0.13
C ASP A 2 14.20 -0.13 0.81
N LEU A 3 14.57 -1.37 1.13
CA LEU A 3 13.70 -2.29 1.87
C LEU A 3 13.58 -1.93 3.36
N GLU A 4 14.65 -1.44 3.98
CA GLU A 4 14.63 -1.02 5.39
C GLU A 4 13.66 0.15 5.59
N LYS A 5 13.69 1.10 4.66
CA LYS A 5 12.74 2.21 4.62
C LYS A 5 11.29 1.76 4.43
N VAL A 6 11.05 0.78 3.55
CA VAL A 6 9.72 0.20 3.35
C VAL A 6 9.22 -0.39 4.66
N LEU A 7 10.02 -1.27 5.28
CA LEU A 7 9.65 -1.92 6.54
C LEU A 7 9.36 -0.90 7.65
N PHE A 8 10.21 0.12 7.79
CA PHE A 8 10.01 1.16 8.79
C PHE A 8 8.68 1.92 8.62
N ARG A 9 8.32 2.24 7.38
CA ARG A 9 7.06 2.93 7.08
C ARG A 9 5.83 2.06 7.31
N GLU A 10 5.94 0.75 7.12
CA GLU A 10 4.81 -0.16 7.28
C GLU A 10 4.50 -0.49 8.75
N ILE A 11 5.45 -0.33 9.70
CA ILE A 11 5.25 -0.66 11.13
C ILE A 11 4.06 0.06 11.77
N ASP A 12 3.88 1.37 11.50
CA ASP A 12 2.77 2.17 12.06
C ASP A 12 1.93 2.84 10.95
N ASN A 13 1.86 2.17 9.80
CA ASN A 13 0.96 2.53 8.72
C ASN A 13 -0.50 2.26 9.14
N LYS A 14 -1.13 3.24 9.79
CA LYS A 14 -2.55 3.23 10.15
C LYS A 14 -3.44 4.04 9.20
N SER A 15 -2.86 4.96 8.45
CA SER A 15 -3.61 5.99 7.72
C SER A 15 -3.01 6.39 6.39
N ARG A 16 -1.95 5.68 5.95
CA ARG A 16 -1.13 6.12 4.83
C ARG A 16 -0.80 4.95 3.92
N ILE A 17 -1.22 5.01 2.66
CA ILE A 17 -0.76 4.03 1.68
C ILE A 17 0.54 4.57 1.08
N PHE A 18 1.61 3.78 1.19
CA PHE A 18 2.89 4.08 0.56
C PHE A 18 3.01 3.28 -0.72
N LEU A 19 3.40 3.98 -1.79
CA LEU A 19 3.63 3.41 -3.11
C LEU A 19 5.05 3.73 -3.57
N TYR A 20 5.72 2.72 -4.09
CA TYR A 20 7.11 2.79 -4.56
C TYR A 20 7.16 2.40 -6.03
N LYS A 21 7.81 3.24 -6.84
CA LYS A 21 7.90 3.03 -8.28
C LYS A 21 8.85 1.88 -8.60
N GLU A 22 8.39 0.96 -9.43
CA GLU A 22 9.13 -0.21 -9.91
C GLU A 22 8.95 -0.32 -11.43
N GLY A 23 9.86 0.30 -12.18
CA GLY A 23 9.71 0.45 -13.63
C GLY A 23 8.47 1.30 -13.96
N ASP A 24 7.53 0.70 -14.71
CA ASP A 24 6.28 1.33 -15.13
C ASP A 24 5.08 1.07 -14.20
N CYS A 25 5.34 0.43 -13.05
CA CYS A 25 4.33 0.09 -12.06
C CYS A 25 4.65 0.73 -10.70
N TRP A 26 3.65 0.72 -9.82
CA TRP A 26 3.75 1.11 -8.42
C TRP A 26 3.48 -0.08 -7.52
N SER A 27 4.28 -0.22 -6.47
CA SER A 27 4.17 -1.31 -5.50
C SER A 27 3.79 -0.76 -4.12
N ALA A 28 2.84 -1.42 -3.47
CA ALA A 28 2.53 -1.24 -2.06
C ALA A 28 2.84 -2.54 -1.31
N HIS A 29 3.30 -2.41 -0.07
CA HIS A 29 3.77 -3.52 0.77
C HIS A 29 2.95 -3.60 2.05
N ASP A 30 2.78 -4.80 2.58
CA ASP A 30 2.13 -5.14 3.84
C ASP A 30 0.88 -4.34 4.22
N ASN A 31 0.98 -3.35 5.10
CA ASN A 31 -0.18 -2.61 5.57
C ASN A 31 -0.76 -1.77 4.43
N SER A 32 0.09 -1.15 3.61
CA SER A 32 -0.33 -0.44 2.39
C SER A 32 -1.05 -1.38 1.42
N ALA A 33 -0.53 -2.60 1.23
CA ALA A 33 -1.16 -3.61 0.38
C ALA A 33 -2.53 -4.06 0.90
N ARG A 34 -2.65 -4.29 2.21
CA ARG A 34 -3.92 -4.68 2.86
C ARG A 34 -4.98 -3.58 2.75
N HIS A 35 -4.61 -2.32 2.97
CA HIS A 35 -5.52 -1.20 2.78
C HIS A 35 -6.02 -1.09 1.33
N LEU A 36 -5.14 -1.30 0.34
CA LEU A 36 -5.55 -1.29 -1.06
C LEU A 36 -6.52 -2.42 -1.39
N CYS A 37 -6.28 -3.64 -0.91
CA CYS A 37 -7.22 -4.75 -1.08
C CYS A 37 -8.57 -4.49 -0.38
N PHE A 38 -8.56 -3.82 0.77
CA PHE A 38 -9.78 -3.43 1.47
C PHE A 38 -10.59 -2.38 0.68
N LEU A 39 -9.93 -1.33 0.20
CA LEU A 39 -10.58 -0.25 -0.57
C LEU A 39 -11.03 -0.72 -1.96
N TYR A 40 -10.30 -1.67 -2.54
CA TYR A 40 -10.50 -2.16 -3.91
C TYR A 40 -10.47 -3.68 -3.91
N SER A 41 -11.64 -4.29 -3.71
CA SER A 41 -11.78 -5.75 -3.56
C SER A 41 -11.33 -6.57 -4.78
N GLN A 42 -11.14 -5.93 -5.94
CA GLN A 42 -10.59 -6.56 -7.13
C GLN A 42 -9.06 -6.75 -7.08
N LEU A 43 -8.37 -6.08 -6.16
CA LEU A 43 -6.93 -6.19 -5.99
C LEU A 43 -6.61 -7.41 -5.13
N ASN A 44 -5.65 -8.21 -5.58
CA ASN A 44 -5.14 -9.36 -4.82
C ASN A 44 -3.68 -9.12 -4.44
N ALA A 45 -3.38 -9.23 -3.15
CA ALA A 45 -2.02 -9.22 -2.66
C ALA A 45 -1.34 -10.57 -2.93
N PHE A 46 -0.06 -10.54 -3.28
CA PHE A 46 0.77 -11.72 -3.50
C PHE A 46 2.02 -11.67 -2.62
N ASP A 47 2.64 -12.83 -2.40
CA ASP A 47 3.89 -12.90 -1.64
C ASP A 47 5.08 -12.51 -2.50
N ARG A 48 5.91 -11.61 -1.97
CA ARG A 48 7.20 -11.27 -2.55
C ARG A 48 8.31 -11.63 -1.59
N ILE A 49 9.28 -12.38 -2.10
CA ILE A 49 10.39 -12.93 -1.33
C ILE A 49 11.63 -12.06 -1.54
N TYR A 50 12.21 -11.57 -0.45
CA TYR A 50 13.48 -10.82 -0.46
C TYR A 50 14.58 -11.69 0.15
N HIS A 51 15.20 -12.54 -0.69
CA HIS A 51 16.17 -13.55 -0.25
C HIS A 51 17.36 -13.00 0.54
N ALA A 52 17.85 -11.80 0.20
CA ALA A 52 18.99 -11.19 0.90
C ALA A 52 18.68 -10.82 2.37
N TYR A 53 17.40 -10.71 2.72
CA TYR A 53 16.92 -10.33 4.05
C TYR A 53 16.13 -11.46 4.73
N GLU A 54 15.96 -12.60 4.05
CA GLU A 54 15.16 -13.74 4.54
C GLU A 54 13.72 -13.36 4.95
N ILE A 55 13.11 -12.40 4.26
CA ILE A 55 11.73 -11.93 4.54
C ILE A 55 10.77 -12.17 3.37
N VAL A 56 9.49 -12.30 3.71
CA VAL A 56 8.37 -12.35 2.76
C VAL A 56 7.40 -11.23 3.09
N LEU A 57 7.08 -10.39 2.12
CA LEU A 57 6.11 -9.30 2.26
C LEU A 57 4.90 -9.52 1.35
N LYS A 58 3.71 -9.13 1.83
CA LYS A 58 2.53 -9.05 0.96
C LYS A 58 2.63 -7.81 0.07
N CYS A 59 2.44 -7.98 -1.22
CA CYS A 59 2.59 -6.92 -2.22
C CYS A 59 1.34 -6.77 -3.09
N VAL A 60 1.03 -5.52 -3.45
CA VAL A 60 0.07 -5.19 -4.52
C VAL A 60 0.80 -4.34 -5.56
N MET A 61 0.59 -4.67 -6.85
CA MET A 61 1.15 -3.94 -7.98
C MET A 61 0.04 -3.18 -8.70
N LEU A 62 0.27 -1.90 -8.96
CA LEU A 62 -0.66 -0.99 -9.64
C LEU A 62 0.00 -0.44 -10.90
N SER A 63 -0.71 -0.45 -12.02
CA SER A 63 -0.26 0.24 -13.23
C SER A 63 -0.50 1.75 -13.10
N ASN A 64 0.21 2.56 -13.90
CA ASN A 64 -0.02 4.01 -13.95
C ASN A 64 -1.49 4.36 -14.22
N ALA A 65 -2.18 3.61 -15.09
CA ALA A 65 -3.61 3.82 -15.37
C ALA A 65 -4.52 3.53 -14.16
N MET A 66 -4.14 2.61 -13.28
CA MET A 66 -4.85 2.39 -12.02
C MET A 66 -4.63 3.56 -11.08
N ILE A 67 -3.38 4.02 -10.95
CA ILE A 67 -3.03 5.19 -10.13
C ILE A 67 -3.79 6.44 -10.56
N GLU A 68 -3.86 6.74 -11.85
CA GLU A 68 -4.59 7.91 -12.38
C GLU A 68 -6.07 7.89 -11.94
N LYS A 69 -6.72 6.72 -12.01
CA LYS A 69 -8.10 6.55 -11.51
C LYS A 69 -8.24 6.70 -9.99
N PHE A 70 -7.20 6.40 -9.22
CA PHE A 70 -7.20 6.53 -7.76
C PHE A 70 -6.92 7.97 -7.30
N VAL A 71 -6.07 8.70 -8.02
CA VAL A 71 -5.68 10.09 -7.70
C VAL A 71 -6.86 11.05 -7.85
N GLU A 72 -7.77 10.82 -8.81
CA GLU A 72 -8.95 11.67 -9.01
C GLU A 72 -9.90 11.75 -7.81
N HIS A 73 -9.88 10.76 -6.90
CA HIS A 73 -10.90 10.64 -5.86
C HIS A 73 -10.41 10.84 -4.42
N THR A 74 -9.10 10.75 -4.13
CA THR A 74 -8.70 10.59 -2.71
C THR A 74 -7.32 11.15 -2.31
N LEU A 75 -6.45 11.61 -3.23
CA LEU A 75 -5.00 11.64 -2.94
C LEU A 75 -4.37 13.03 -2.93
N VAL A 76 -3.83 13.42 -1.77
CA VAL A 76 -2.81 14.48 -1.68
C VAL A 76 -1.46 13.87 -2.01
N GLN A 77 -0.99 14.10 -3.24
CA GLN A 77 0.31 13.62 -3.71
C GLN A 77 1.43 14.39 -3.00
N THR A 78 2.07 13.78 -2.01
CA THR A 78 3.36 14.27 -1.46
C THR A 78 4.41 13.22 -1.74
N GLY A 79 5.01 13.30 -2.93
CA GLY A 79 5.89 12.26 -3.45
C GLY A 79 7.05 12.79 -4.27
N ARG A 80 8.22 12.17 -4.13
CA ARG A 80 9.34 12.30 -5.08
C ARG A 80 9.01 11.50 -6.35
N ALA A 81 9.80 11.61 -7.42
CA ALA A 81 9.50 10.98 -8.71
C ALA A 81 9.29 9.45 -8.67
N ASP A 82 9.76 8.80 -7.60
CA ASP A 82 9.78 7.35 -7.37
C ASP A 82 8.97 6.89 -6.14
N GLU A 83 8.35 7.81 -5.39
CA GLU A 83 7.60 7.51 -4.17
C GLU A 83 6.33 8.33 -4.12
N MET A 84 5.24 7.70 -3.66
CA MET A 84 3.98 8.37 -3.45
C MET A 84 3.38 7.98 -2.10
N GLU A 85 2.89 8.99 -1.40
CA GLU A 85 2.12 8.82 -0.18
C GLU A 85 0.66 9.21 -0.43
N ILE A 86 -0.23 8.40 0.12
CA ILE A 86 -1.68 8.51 0.01
C ILE A 86 -2.24 8.62 1.42
N SER A 87 -3.02 9.66 1.71
CA SER A 87 -3.77 9.74 2.97
C SER A 87 -5.11 9.02 2.84
N ILE A 88 -5.44 8.15 3.80
CA ILE A 88 -6.74 7.49 3.89
C ILE A 88 -7.70 8.41 4.68
N PRO A 89 -8.93 8.69 4.19
CA PRO A 89 -9.94 9.43 4.96
C PRO A 89 -10.32 8.74 6.27
N GLU A 90 -10.64 9.50 7.32
CA GLU A 90 -10.90 8.92 8.65
C GLU A 90 -12.08 7.94 8.67
N GLU A 91 -13.11 8.17 7.86
CA GLU A 91 -14.25 7.24 7.81
C GLU A 91 -13.81 5.86 7.35
N LYS A 92 -12.90 5.79 6.37
CA LYS A 92 -12.35 4.54 5.86
C LYS A 92 -11.39 3.85 6.82
N LYS A 93 -10.74 4.60 7.71
CA LYS A 93 -9.88 4.02 8.75
C LYS A 93 -10.68 3.26 9.78
N ALA A 94 -11.76 3.87 10.27
CA ALA A 94 -12.65 3.20 11.23
C ALA A 94 -13.26 1.93 10.62
N GLU A 95 -13.68 1.98 9.35
CA GLU A 95 -14.15 0.79 8.63
C GLU A 95 -13.06 -0.29 8.52
N PHE A 96 -11.81 0.10 8.18
CA PHE A 96 -10.70 -0.85 8.05
C PHE A 96 -10.31 -1.51 9.38
N GLU A 97 -10.22 -0.76 10.49
CA GLU A 97 -9.93 -1.31 11.81
C GLU A 97 -11.02 -2.29 12.27
N SER A 98 -12.29 -1.95 12.00
CA SER A 98 -13.41 -2.88 12.23
C SER A 98 -13.27 -4.14 11.37
N TRP A 99 -12.90 -3.99 10.11
CA TRP A 99 -12.67 -5.12 9.20
C TRP A 99 -11.52 -6.02 9.68
N ARG A 100 -10.36 -5.46 10.03
CA ARG A 100 -9.21 -6.22 10.58
C ARG A 100 -9.58 -7.04 11.80
N SER A 101 -10.29 -6.41 12.75
CA SER A 101 -10.70 -7.07 13.99
C SER A 101 -11.67 -8.25 13.76
N THR A 102 -12.47 -8.18 12.70
CA THR A 102 -13.45 -9.23 12.35
C THR A 102 -12.80 -10.42 11.63
N PHE A 103 -11.79 -10.17 10.80
CA PHE A 103 -11.16 -11.21 9.98
C PHE A 103 -9.82 -11.75 10.53
N GLY A 104 -9.36 -11.23 11.68
CA GLY A 104 -8.17 -11.72 12.37
C GLY A 104 -6.87 -11.53 11.57
N VAL A 105 -6.75 -10.41 10.85
CA VAL A 105 -5.59 -10.06 10.01
C VAL A 105 -4.79 -8.90 10.57
#